data_AF-X1CNS8-F1
#
_entry.id   AF-X1CNS8-F1
#
_cell.length_a   1.000
_cell.length_b   1.000
_cell.length_c   1.000
_cell.angle_alpha   90.00
_cell.angle_beta   90.00
_cell.angle_gamma   90.00
#
_symmetry.space_group_name_H-M   'P 1'
#
loop_
_entity.id
_entity.type
_entity.pdbx_description
1 polymer ?
#
loop_
_entity_poly.entity_id
_entity_poly.type
_entity_poly.pdbx_seq_one_letter_code
_entity_poly.pdbx_strand_id
1 'polypeptide(L)'
;MVAATFEGSRPLLVEMQALVSYSNLGIPRRMTTGVDYNRVLLILAVLEKRVGYSLHSQDVHVNIAGGIKVLEPALDLAIIMA
;
A
#
# COMPACT_ATOMS: atom_id res chain seq x y z
N MET A 1 0.79 -0.41 10.32
CA MET A 1 -0.61 0.00 10.59
C MET A 1 -1.47 -1.25 10.77
N VAL A 2 -2.41 -1.31 11.72
CA VAL A 2 -3.37 -2.43 11.84
C VAL A 2 -4.72 -2.01 11.28
N ALA A 3 -5.35 -2.86 10.47
CA ALA A 3 -6.65 -2.59 9.85
C ALA A 3 -7.58 -3.79 9.98
N ALA A 4 -8.89 -3.49 10.08
CA ALA A 4 -9.93 -4.49 10.03
C ALA A 4 -10.40 -4.68 8.58
N THR A 5 -10.60 -5.93 8.19
CA THR A 5 -11.00 -6.34 6.84
C THR A 5 -11.98 -7.51 6.89
N PHE A 6 -12.70 -7.76 5.80
CA PHE A 6 -13.55 -8.93 5.65
C PHE A 6 -13.03 -9.88 4.56
N GLU A 7 -12.87 -11.16 4.93
CA GLU A 7 -12.78 -12.26 3.97
C GLU A 7 -14.15 -12.93 3.87
N GLY A 8 -14.93 -12.53 2.87
CA GLY A 8 -16.34 -12.90 2.77
C GLY A 8 -17.13 -12.30 3.95
N SER A 9 -17.57 -13.13 4.89
CA SER A 9 -18.27 -12.70 6.12
C SER A 9 -17.40 -12.72 7.37
N ARG A 10 -16.13 -13.14 7.27
CA ARG A 10 -15.23 -13.28 8.42
C ARG A 10 -14.43 -11.98 8.62
N PRO A 11 -14.58 -11.30 9.77
CA PRO A 11 -13.72 -10.18 10.11
C PRO A 11 -12.32 -10.68 10.45
N LEU A 12 -11.30 -10.00 9.93
CA LEU A 12 -9.89 -10.27 10.16
C LEU A 12 -9.18 -8.96 10.51
N LEU A 13 -8.16 -9.06 11.35
CA LEU A 13 -7.20 -7.97 11.57
C LEU A 13 -5.94 -8.26 10.78
N VAL A 14 -5.51 -7.30 9.97
CA VAL A 14 -4.30 -7.39 9.16
C VAL A 14 -3.35 -6.27 9.50
N GLU A 15 -2.05 -6.59 9.46
CA GLU A 15 -1.00 -5.60 9.60
C GLU A 15 -0.50 -5.18 8.21
N MET A 16 -0.71 -3.90 7.89
CA MET A 16 -0.18 -3.25 6.71
C MET A 16 1.19 -2.66 7.01
N GLN A 17 2.14 -2.93 6.13
CA GLN A 17 3.51 -2.48 6.21
C GLN A 17 3.85 -1.71 4.92
N ALA A 18 4.51 -0.57 5.06
CA ALA A 18 5.08 0.15 3.95
C ALA A 18 6.55 0.48 4.20
N LEU A 19 7.33 0.50 3.13
CA LEU A 19 8.70 1.01 3.13
C LEU A 19 8.87 1.92 1.91
N VAL A 20 9.23 3.16 2.19
CA VAL A 20 9.47 4.19 1.18
C VAL A 20 10.90 4.70 1.32
N SER A 21 11.67 4.66 0.23
CA SER A 21 13.08 5.08 0.23
C SER A 21 13.45 5.72 -1.10
N TYR A 22 14.48 6.55 -1.14
CA TYR A 22 15.00 7.08 -2.41
C TYR A 22 15.43 5.96 -3.34
N SER A 23 15.03 6.05 -4.61
CA SER A 23 15.45 5.11 -5.66
C SER A 23 16.88 5.42 -6.09
N ASN A 24 17.71 4.38 -6.18
CA ASN A 24 19.04 4.45 -6.81
C ASN A 24 18.99 4.11 -8.32
N LEU A 25 17.79 3.86 -8.85
CA LEU A 25 17.53 3.45 -10.24
C LEU A 25 16.86 4.58 -11.03
N GLY A 26 17.00 4.54 -12.36
CA GLY A 26 16.35 5.50 -13.26
C GLY A 26 14.82 5.43 -13.27
N ILE A 27 14.23 4.29 -12.88
CA ILE A 27 12.79 4.13 -12.67
C ILE A 27 12.60 3.55 -11.26
N PRO A 28 11.87 4.24 -10.36
CA PRO A 28 11.62 3.71 -9.02
C PRO A 28 10.80 2.43 -9.06
N ARG A 29 11.14 1.52 -8.16
CA ARG A 29 10.44 0.25 -7.97
C ARG A 29 9.19 0.46 -7.15
N ARG A 30 8.11 -0.18 -7.60
CA ARG A 30 6.85 -0.26 -6.85
C ARG A 30 6.53 -1.73 -6.70
N MET A 31 6.49 -2.21 -5.47
CA MET A 31 6.26 -3.62 -5.17
C MET A 31 5.14 -3.77 -4.16
N THR A 32 4.24 -4.69 -4.41
CA THR A 32 3.11 -4.98 -3.54
C THR A 32 3.02 -6.46 -3.25
N THR A 33 2.72 -6.81 -2.01
CA THR A 33 2.45 -8.20 -1.59
C THR A 33 1.18 -8.21 -0.74
N GLY A 34 0.22 -9.06 -1.10
CA GLY A 34 -1.05 -9.16 -0.38
C GLY A 34 -2.12 -8.12 -0.75
N VAL A 35 -1.76 -7.05 -1.47
CA VAL A 35 -2.68 -6.02 -1.99
C VAL A 35 -2.64 -5.90 -3.50
N ASP A 36 -3.70 -5.34 -4.07
CA ASP A 36 -3.75 -5.00 -5.49
C ASP A 36 -2.72 -3.91 -5.85
N TYR A 37 -1.92 -4.19 -6.88
CA TYR A 37 -0.85 -3.31 -7.33
C TYR A 37 -1.38 -1.99 -7.89
N ASN A 38 -2.43 -2.04 -8.73
CA ASN A 38 -2.97 -0.85 -9.39
C ASN A 38 -3.63 0.10 -8.40
N ARG A 39 -4.27 -0.44 -7.36
CA ARG A 39 -4.81 0.32 -6.23
C ARG A 39 -3.71 1.08 -5.50
N VAL A 40 -2.58 0.45 -5.19
CA VAL A 40 -1.44 1.16 -4.60
C VAL A 40 -0.94 2.28 -5.52
N LEU A 41 -0.83 2.03 -6.84
CA LEU A 41 -0.44 3.10 -7.78
C LEU A 41 -1.40 4.30 -7.75
N LEU A 42 -2.72 4.05 -7.70
CA LEU A 42 -3.72 5.11 -7.60
C LEU A 42 -3.59 5.87 -6.28
N ILE A 43 -3.39 5.17 -5.16
CA ILE A 43 -3.19 5.80 -3.85
C ILE A 43 -1.94 6.68 -3.84
N LEU A 44 -0.81 6.19 -4.38
CA LEU A 44 0.41 6.99 -4.49
C LEU A 44 0.20 8.24 -5.35
N ALA A 45 -0.54 8.12 -6.47
CA ALA A 45 -0.89 9.26 -7.31
C ALA A 45 -1.79 10.28 -6.58
N VAL A 46 -2.73 9.82 -5.76
CA VAL A 46 -3.57 10.69 -4.91
C VAL A 46 -2.71 11.40 -3.86
N LEU A 47 -1.82 10.69 -3.17
CA LEU A 47 -0.92 11.27 -2.17
C LEU A 47 -0.02 12.34 -2.79
N GLU A 48 0.54 12.09 -3.97
CA GLU A 48 1.36 13.06 -4.68
C GLU A 48 0.54 14.28 -5.13
N LYS A 49 -0.65 14.06 -5.72
CA LYS A 49 -1.44 15.16 -6.30
C LYS A 49 -2.22 15.98 -5.28
N ARG A 50 -2.64 15.38 -4.17
CA ARG A 50 -3.56 15.99 -3.19
C ARG A 50 -2.88 16.36 -1.88
N VAL A 51 -1.89 15.58 -1.44
CA VAL A 51 -1.18 15.81 -0.17
C VAL A 51 0.18 16.48 -0.41
N GLY A 52 0.75 16.33 -1.61
CA GLY A 52 2.00 17.00 -2.01
C GLY A 52 3.27 16.19 -1.71
N TYR A 53 3.15 14.89 -1.45
CA TYR A 53 4.31 14.02 -1.27
C TYR A 53 5.08 13.83 -2.58
N SER A 54 6.40 13.90 -2.54
CA SER A 54 7.26 13.66 -3.71
C SER A 54 7.65 12.18 -3.82
N LEU A 55 6.78 11.37 -4.41
CA LEU A 55 6.94 9.91 -4.49
C LEU A 55 7.54 9.44 -5.83
N HIS A 56 7.60 10.31 -6.84
CA HIS A 56 8.14 10.03 -8.17
C HIS A 56 9.59 9.53 -8.21
N SER A 57 10.40 9.79 -7.18
CA SER A 57 11.81 9.37 -7.07
C SER A 57 12.04 8.33 -5.97
N GLN A 58 10.96 7.71 -5.47
CA GLN A 58 11.03 6.81 -4.33
C GLN A 58 10.61 5.39 -4.71
N ASP A 59 11.40 4.43 -4.26
CA ASP A 59 11.00 3.04 -4.22
C ASP A 59 9.91 2.87 -3.15
N VAL A 60 8.84 2.17 -3.49
CA VAL A 60 7.70 1.93 -2.60
C VAL A 60 7.43 0.44 -2.52
N HIS A 61 7.43 -0.08 -1.29
CA HIS A 61 7.07 -1.46 -0.99
C HIS A 61 5.87 -1.46 -0.06
N VAL A 62 4.80 -2.15 -0.42
CA VAL A 62 3.61 -2.32 0.42
C VAL A 62 3.36 -3.81 0.63
N ASN A 63 3.14 -4.21 1.87
CA ASN A 63 2.96 -5.60 2.25
C ASN A 63 1.84 -5.77 3.28
N ILE A 64 1.05 -6.83 3.14
CA ILE A 64 0.26 -7.37 4.25
C ILE A 64 1.07 -8.47 4.94
N ALA A 65 1.35 -8.30 6.23
CA ALA A 65 2.06 -9.31 6.99
C ALA A 65 1.28 -10.63 7.05
N GLY A 66 2.01 -11.75 7.15
CA GLY A 66 1.40 -13.08 7.26
C GLY A 66 0.98 -13.72 5.93
N GLY A 67 1.34 -13.12 4.78
CA GLY A 67 1.10 -13.72 3.45
C GLY A 67 -0.37 -13.75 3.03
N ILE A 68 -1.22 -12.99 3.72
CA ILE A 68 -2.65 -12.87 3.44
C ILE A 68 -2.84 -12.02 2.18
N LYS A 69 -3.82 -12.39 1.35
CA LYS A 69 -4.24 -11.59 0.20
C LYS A 69 -5.61 -11.03 0.46
N VAL A 70 -5.75 -9.71 0.35
CA VAL A 70 -7.01 -9.02 0.61
C VAL A 70 -7.31 -8.07 -0.54
N LEU A 71 -8.53 -8.19 -1.07
CA LEU A 71 -9.03 -7.43 -2.21
C LEU A 71 -10.31 -6.68 -1.82
N GLU A 72 -10.17 -5.70 -0.93
CA GLU A 72 -11.29 -4.83 -0.55
C GLU A 72 -10.87 -3.36 -0.38
N PRO A 73 -11.75 -2.40 -0.70
CA PRO A 73 -11.43 -0.97 -0.63
C PRO A 73 -11.18 -0.45 0.80
N ALA A 74 -11.66 -1.15 1.83
CA ALA A 74 -11.53 -0.68 3.21
C ALA A 74 -10.07 -0.58 3.69
N LEU A 75 -9.14 -1.26 3.00
CA LEU A 75 -7.71 -1.17 3.28
C LEU A 75 -7.02 0.08 2.70
N ASP A 76 -7.68 0.91 1.89
CA ASP A 76 -7.04 2.08 1.24
C ASP A 76 -6.42 3.03 2.28
N LEU A 77 -7.16 3.33 3.36
CA LEU A 77 -6.66 4.16 4.45
C LEU A 77 -5.49 3.50 5.19
N ALA A 78 -5.53 2.18 5.33
CA ALA A 78 -4.46 1.44 5.99
C ALA A 78 -3.15 1.49 5.18
N ILE A 79 -3.25 1.41 3.86
CA ILE A 79 -2.12 1.57 2.93
C ILE A 79 -1.51 2.97 3.06
N ILE A 80 -2.35 4.01 3.18
CA ILE A 80 -1.88 5.41 3.29
C ILE A 80 -1.14 5.66 4.61
N MET A 81 -1.60 5.04 5.70
CA MET A 81 -1.09 5.28 7.05
C MET A 81 0.05 4.34 7.48
N ALA A 82 0.34 3.30 6.68
CA ALA A 82 1.43 2.36 6.92
C ALA A 82 2.79 2.97 6.56
#